data_AF-A0A423JUY0-F1
#
_entry.id   AF-A0A423JUY0-F1
#
_cell.length_a   1.000
_cell.length_b   1.000
_cell.length_c   1.000
_cell.angle_alpha   90.00
_cell.angle_beta   90.00
_cell.angle_gamma   90.00
#
_symmetry.space_group_name_H-M   'P 1'
#
loop_
_entity.id
_entity.type
_entity.pdbx_description
1 polymer ?
#
loop_
_entity_poly.entity_id
_entity_poly.type
_entity_poly.pdbx_seq_one_letter_code
_entity_poly.pdbx_strand_id
1 'polypeptide(L)' 'MLEGINEGKLPCQVFRELIEADPTIGNIRLGDVFHEEFIMVDSLAMQLIWHWRGPGKAEGISDESLNAELLGMLKSAGYL' A
#
# COMPACT_ATOMS: atom_id res chain seq x y z
N MET A 1 8.94 -0.05 7.46
CA MET A 1 9.21 0.68 6.19
C MET A 1 8.01 1.52 5.78
N LEU A 2 6.82 1.20 6.27
CA LEU A 2 5.57 1.89 6.03
C LEU A 2 5.14 2.77 7.21
N GLU A 3 6.09 3.16 8.07
CA GLU A 3 5.86 3.97 9.28
C GLU A 3 5.11 5.28 8.97
N GLY A 4 5.33 5.86 7.78
CA GLY A 4 4.60 7.03 7.33
C GLY A 4 3.06 6.85 7.32
N ILE A 5 2.55 5.63 7.16
CA ILE A 5 1.10 5.35 7.24
C ILE A 5 0.61 5.56 8.69
N ASN A 6 1.38 5.09 9.68
CA ASN A 6 1.07 5.30 11.10
C ASN A 6 1.20 6.78 11.51
N GLU A 7 2.02 7.55 10.79
CA GLU A 7 2.16 9.01 10.93
C GLU A 7 1.05 9.80 10.22
N GLY A 8 0.09 9.11 9.59
CA GLY A 8 -1.07 9.72 8.94
C GLY A 8 -0.88 10.04 7.44
N LYS A 9 0.23 9.61 6.82
CA LYS A 9 0.34 9.66 5.35
C LYS A 9 -0.58 8.64 4.70
N LEU A 10 -1.00 8.93 3.48
CA LEU A 10 -1.78 7.99 2.68
C LEU A 10 -0.89 6.84 2.18
N PRO A 11 -1.41 5.59 2.12
CA PRO A 11 -0.67 4.45 1.58
C PRO A 11 -0.02 4.72 0.23
N CYS A 12 -0.72 5.35 -0.71
CA CYS A 12 -0.17 5.66 -2.04
C CYS A 12 1.01 6.64 -2.00
N GLN A 13 1.09 7.53 -0.99
CA GLN A 13 2.21 8.45 -0.82
C GLN A 13 3.44 7.69 -0.33
N VAL A 14 3.26 6.86 0.70
CA VAL A 14 4.34 6.03 1.26
C VAL A 14 4.88 5.04 0.22
N PHE A 15 4.00 4.43 -0.58
CA PHE A 15 4.43 3.55 -1.67
C PHE A 15 5.24 4.28 -2.75
N ARG A 16 4.88 5.53 -3.09
CA ARG A 16 5.69 6.33 -4.02
C ARG A 16 7.04 6.69 -3.46
N GLU A 17 7.11 7.09 -2.19
CA GLU A 17 8.38 7.38 -1.50
C GLU A 17 9.30 6.13 -1.52
N LEU A 18 8.75 4.93 -1.32
CA LEU A 18 9.51 3.68 -1.43
C LEU A 18 10.00 3.40 -2.86
N ILE A 19 9.15 3.60 -3.88
CA ILE A 19 9.54 3.43 -5.29
C ILE A 19 10.58 4.47 -5.71
N GLU A 20 10.47 5.70 -5.23
CA GLU A 20 11.45 6.76 -5.52
C GLU A 20 12.82 6.45 -4.88
N ALA A 21 12.82 5.89 -3.66
CA ALA A 21 14.03 5.45 -2.99
C ALA A 21 14.65 4.19 -3.63
N ASP A 22 13.82 3.27 -4.12
CA ASP A 22 14.23 2.08 -4.86
C ASP A 22 13.29 1.78 -6.04
N PRO A 23 13.63 2.25 -7.26
CA PRO A 23 12.81 2.06 -8.46
C PRO A 23 12.66 0.61 -8.92
N THR A 24 13.40 -0.33 -8.32
CA THR A 24 13.26 -1.76 -8.61
C THR A 24 12.06 -2.38 -7.90
N ILE A 25 11.49 -1.67 -6.91
CA ILE A 25 10.30 -2.08 -6.18
C ILE A 25 9.07 -1.90 -7.08
N GLY A 26 8.48 -3.02 -7.49
CA GLY A 26 7.17 -3.05 -8.13
C GLY A 26 6.03 -3.31 -7.14
N ASN A 27 4.79 -3.19 -7.61
CA ASN A 27 3.59 -3.44 -6.80
C ASN A 27 3.59 -4.81 -6.10
N ILE A 28 4.14 -5.85 -6.73
CA ILE A 28 4.21 -7.19 -6.11
C ILE A 28 4.99 -7.10 -4.80
N ARG A 29 6.21 -6.53 -4.87
CA ARG A 29 7.07 -6.36 -3.70
C ARG A 29 6.47 -5.43 -2.66
N LEU A 30 5.75 -4.37 -3.07
CA LEU A 30 5.00 -3.52 -2.14
C LEU A 30 3.92 -4.31 -1.38
N GLY A 31 3.22 -5.22 -2.05
CA GLY A 31 2.24 -6.09 -1.41
C GLY A 31 2.88 -7.01 -0.36
N ASP A 32 4.04 -7.59 -0.68
CA ASP A 32 4.80 -8.42 0.25
C ASP A 32 5.24 -7.63 1.49
N VAL A 33 5.87 -6.46 1.27
CA VAL A 33 6.32 -5.58 2.36
C VAL A 33 5.14 -5.14 3.23
N PHE A 34 3.99 -4.81 2.63
CA PHE A 34 2.79 -4.45 3.36
C PHE A 34 2.29 -5.60 4.24
N HIS A 35 2.26 -6.82 3.71
CA HIS A 35 1.80 -7.98 4.47
C HIS A 35 2.78 -8.38 5.60
N GLU A 36 4.08 -8.25 5.35
CA GLU A 36 5.12 -8.45 6.37
C GLU A 36 4.98 -7.44 7.53
N GLU A 37 4.66 -6.17 7.23
CA GLU A 37 4.53 -5.10 8.23
C GLU A 37 3.18 -5.12 8.96
N PHE A 38 2.09 -5.47 8.26
CA PHE A 38 0.72 -5.49 8.78
C PHE A 38 0.11 -6.89 8.74
N ILE A 39 0.75 -7.83 9.43
CA ILE A 39 0.43 -9.27 9.39
C ILE A 39 -1.03 -9.62 9.74
N MET A 40 -1.72 -8.77 10.52
CA MET A 40 -3.13 -8.97 10.90
C MET A 40 -4.13 -8.46 9.85
N VAL A 41 -3.66 -7.78 8.80
CA VAL A 41 -4.51 -7.31 7.70
C VAL A 41 -4.77 -8.46 6.72
N ASP A 42 -6.02 -8.57 6.27
CA ASP A 42 -6.45 -9.57 5.30
C ASP A 42 -5.61 -9.51 4.01
N SER A 43 -5.29 -10.69 3.45
CA SER A 43 -4.53 -10.85 2.21
C SER A 43 -5.12 -10.12 0.99
N LEU A 44 -6.40 -9.74 1.04
CA LEU A 44 -7.04 -8.86 0.06
C LEU A 44 -6.27 -7.54 -0.09
N ALA A 45 -5.64 -7.03 0.97
CA ALA A 45 -4.80 -5.83 0.90
C ALA A 45 -3.65 -5.99 -0.11
N MET A 46 -3.00 -7.17 -0.16
CA MET A 46 -1.96 -7.44 -1.14
C MET A 46 -2.51 -7.38 -2.57
N GLN A 47 -3.69 -7.97 -2.78
CA GLN A 47 -4.35 -7.95 -4.09
C GLN A 47 -4.65 -6.53 -4.53
N LEU A 48 -5.12 -5.66 -3.63
CA LEU A 48 -5.35 -4.25 -3.93
C LEU A 48 -4.06 -3.54 -4.36
N ILE A 49 -2.97 -3.79 -3.64
CA ILE A 49 -1.66 -3.19 -3.95
C ILE A 49 -1.13 -3.69 -5.30
N TRP A 50 -1.26 -4.97 -5.61
CA TRP A 50 -0.84 -5.55 -6.88
C TRP A 50 -1.53 -4.88 -8.07
N HIS A 51 -2.84 -4.63 -7.94
CA HIS A 51 -3.68 -3.99 -8.95
C HIS A 51 -3.68 -2.46 -8.90
N TRP A 52 -2.92 -1.83 -7.99
CA TRP A 52 -2.81 -0.38 -7.93
C TRP A 52 -2.22 0.23 -9.19
N ARG A 53 -2.84 1.31 -9.68
CA ARG A 53 -2.33 2.18 -10.73
C ARG A 53 -1.23 3.10 -10.18
N GLY A 54 -0.11 2.50 -9.78
CA GLY A 54 1.09 3.18 -9.33
C GLY A 54 1.89 3.83 -10.46
N PRO A 55 3.09 4.37 -10.15
CA PRO A 55 3.97 5.00 -11.14
C PRO A 55 4.18 4.13 -12.39
N GLY A 56 4.00 4.74 -13.58
CA GLY A 56 4.20 4.05 -14.86
C GLY A 56 3.05 3.14 -15.31
N LYS A 57 1.96 3.03 -14.56
CA LYS A 57 0.76 2.25 -14.96
C LYS A 57 -0.39 3.17 -15.36
N ALA A 58 -1.04 2.86 -16.49
CA ALA A 58 -2.20 3.60 -16.99
C ALA A 58 -3.55 3.05 -16.48
N GLU A 59 -3.56 1.78 -16.05
CA GLU A 59 -4.76 1.05 -15.62
C GLU A 59 -4.56 0.49 -14.21
N GLY A 60 -5.67 0.20 -13.53
CA GLY A 60 -5.69 -0.34 -12.16
C GLY A 60 -6.50 0.50 -11.17
N ILE A 61 -6.39 0.14 -9.90
CA ILE A 61 -7.05 0.80 -8.77
C ILE A 61 -6.48 2.21 -8.61
N SER A 62 -7.35 3.22 -8.45
CA SER A 62 -6.90 4.60 -8.24
C SER A 62 -6.29 4.77 -6.85
N ASP A 63 -5.58 5.88 -6.65
CA ASP A 63 -5.03 6.23 -5.34
C ASP A 63 -6.14 6.37 -4.30
N GLU A 64 -7.25 7.02 -4.66
CA GLU A 64 -8.38 7.26 -3.76
C GLU A 64 -8.98 5.94 -3.28
N SER A 65 -9.25 5.02 -4.20
CA SER A 65 -9.75 3.68 -3.85
C SER A 65 -8.74 2.88 -3.04
N LEU A 66 -7.47 2.88 -3.43
CA LEU A 66 -6.42 2.15 -2.70
C LEU A 66 -6.30 2.65 -1.26
N ASN A 67 -6.24 3.97 -1.08
CA ASN A 67 -6.11 4.58 0.24
C ASN A 67 -7.33 4.27 1.10
N ALA A 68 -8.54 4.44 0.57
CA ALA A 68 -9.77 4.19 1.32
C ALA A 68 -9.84 2.74 1.83
N GLU A 69 -9.58 1.77 0.95
CA GLU A 69 -9.63 0.35 1.28
C GLU A 69 -8.54 -0.04 2.28
N LEU A 70 -7.27 0.31 2.00
CA LEU A 70 -6.16 -0.06 2.88
C LEU A 70 -6.27 0.57 4.27
N LEU A 71 -6.66 1.85 4.36
CA LEU A 71 -6.86 2.51 5.65
C LEU A 71 -8.02 1.87 6.43
N GLY A 72 -9.11 1.51 5.74
CA GLY A 72 -10.23 0.79 6.34
C GLY A 72 -9.81 -0.58 6.89
N MET A 73 -9.01 -1.32 6.14
CA MET A 73 -8.47 -2.62 6.55
C MET A 73 -7.50 -2.49 7.73
N LEU A 74 -6.57 -1.52 7.69
CA LEU A 74 -5.63 -1.25 8.78
C LEU A 74 -6.35 -0.89 10.09
N LYS A 75 -7.37 -0.03 10.00
CA LYS A 75 -8.22 0.32 11.14
C LYS A 75 -8.96 -0.89 11.70
N SER A 76 -9.51 -1.73 10.83
CA SER A 76 -10.23 -2.94 11.23
C SER A 76 -9.32 -3.96 11.90
N ALA A 77 -8.04 -4.01 11.51
CA ALA A 77 -7.01 -4.85 12.10
C ALA A 77 -6.35 -4.25 13.36
N GLY A 78 -6.70 -3.01 13.74
CA GLY A 78 -6.20 -2.35 14.95
C GLY A 78 -4.82 -1.67 14.81
N TYR A 79 -4.38 -1.41 13.58
CA TYR A 79 -3.13 -0.66 13.33
C TYR A 79 -3.31 0.86 13.30
N LEU A 80 -4.55 1.34 13.06
CA LEU A 80 -4.94 2.75 13.06
C LEU A 80 -6.16 2.96 13.97
#